data_AF-A0A6G0KJ53-F1
#
_entry.id   AF-A0A6G0KJ53-F1
#
_cell.length_a   1.000
_cell.length_b   1.000
_cell.length_c   1.000
_cell.angle_alpha   90.00
_cell.angle_beta   90.00
_cell.angle_gamma   90.00
#
_symmetry.space_group_name_H-M   'P 1'
#
loop_
_entity.id
_entity.type
_entity.pdbx_description
1 polymer ?
#
loop_
_entity_poly.entity_id
_entity_poly.type
_entity_poly.pdbx_seq_one_letter_code
_entity_poly.pdbx_strand_id
1 'polypeptide(L)'
;MFIEEAKYPSTGESIQNHIIVVSDLDITSTVAFAQMLRLERHVPGSSEYHPIIFLSWSSPKIATATCRELREFDDIFVMLATGASKRELLRANILDASRCVVLADKSNIQNVDGEAVDSQTIFHYLAVLSIQAEFGMDTTSGLMPMVELNMPRTMKILDSTLKKRTASSYQHRQELDSIVMTTAPISNVPVVPSDFPPSLSEQHITDDASDFKRKLGKGNVVKNIYLRGADNISTLDQQVKLSKRINTKRTLIRRELESTRRHYFDVRRSALLPFFAAGYGFSDDIFDNMLCQSFFTPGMIRLIYELLFSENGRPAALSGDDRNYSSCTASSIVQIPVPSRFVQRTFGELFLHLLSTKEIVAIGLYRGTGTPYQLPYVATGPDSDTILVEDDLVFVLAHPNALKTAKQTRQQQKSDPFPGASSHNHVKFYEREDITTPTAVKESPATSLPPLAANPRGAALFRGNFN
;
A
#
# COMPACT_ATOMS: atom_id res chain seq x y z
N MET A 1 -17.16 17.49 14.15
CA MET A 1 -16.69 16.10 14.00
C MET A 1 -17.59 15.29 13.08
N PHE A 2 -18.89 15.14 13.38
CA PHE A 2 -19.82 14.58 12.42
C PHE A 2 -20.09 15.61 11.30
N ILE A 3 -19.91 15.22 10.04
CA ILE A 3 -20.09 16.09 8.87
C ILE A 3 -20.99 15.42 7.83
N GLU A 4 -21.77 16.24 7.12
CA GLU A 4 -22.59 15.77 5.99
C GLU A 4 -21.86 15.90 4.66
N GLU A 5 -20.92 16.83 4.54
CA GLU A 5 -20.08 17.02 3.35
C GLU A 5 -18.67 17.36 3.82
N ALA A 6 -17.67 17.26 2.94
CA ALA A 6 -16.29 17.67 3.22
C ALA A 6 -16.16 19.20 3.36
N LYS A 7 -16.76 19.74 4.43
CA LYS A 7 -16.77 21.13 4.84
C LYS A 7 -16.54 21.23 6.35
N TYR A 8 -15.76 22.21 6.77
CA TYR A 8 -15.55 22.48 8.18
C TYR A 8 -16.85 22.95 8.85
N PRO A 9 -17.28 22.34 9.97
CA PRO A 9 -18.52 22.74 10.66
C PRO A 9 -18.54 24.19 11.14
N SER A 10 -17.37 24.76 11.44
CA SER A 10 -17.22 26.11 11.99
C SER A 10 -17.22 27.19 10.92
N THR A 11 -16.56 26.96 9.78
CA THR A 11 -16.37 27.98 8.72
C THR A 11 -17.22 27.73 7.48
N GLY A 12 -17.66 26.48 7.25
CA GLY A 12 -18.33 26.06 6.02
C GLY A 12 -17.40 25.93 4.81
N GLU A 13 -16.10 26.20 4.97
CA GLU A 13 -15.09 26.06 3.92
C GLU A 13 -14.87 24.59 3.57
N SER A 14 -14.56 24.30 2.31
CA SER A 14 -14.31 22.94 1.87
C SER A 14 -13.01 22.41 2.46
N ILE A 15 -13.05 21.17 2.94
CA ILE A 15 -11.88 20.43 3.40
C ILE A 15 -11.11 19.96 2.15
N GLN A 16 -9.82 20.31 2.10
CA GLN A 16 -8.90 19.99 1.00
C GLN A 16 -7.60 19.41 1.55
N ASN A 17 -6.82 18.75 0.70
CA ASN A 17 -5.55 18.11 1.04
C ASN A 17 -5.69 17.18 2.26
N HIS A 18 -6.81 16.47 2.34
CA HIS A 18 -7.17 15.56 3.44
C HIS A 18 -6.97 14.10 3.05
N ILE A 19 -7.00 13.23 4.06
CA ILE A 19 -7.00 11.79 3.91
C ILE A 19 -8.44 11.30 4.02
N ILE A 20 -8.91 10.56 3.01
CA ILE A 20 -10.19 9.86 3.07
C ILE A 20 -9.94 8.41 3.45
N VAL A 21 -10.55 7.96 4.55
CA VAL A 21 -10.53 6.56 4.98
C VAL A 21 -11.91 5.96 4.74
N VAL A 22 -12.00 5.06 3.77
CA VAL A 22 -13.25 4.38 3.37
C VAL A 22 -13.32 3.04 4.10
N SER A 23 -14.12 2.98 5.17
CA SER A 23 -14.26 1.75 5.95
C SER A 23 -15.38 1.82 6.99
N ASP A 24 -15.80 0.64 7.43
CA ASP A 24 -16.64 0.40 8.61
C ASP A 24 -15.81 -0.20 9.76
N LEU A 25 -14.66 0.40 10.04
CA LEU A 25 -13.81 0.01 11.16
C LEU A 25 -14.57 0.06 12.49
N ASP A 26 -14.16 -0.81 13.41
CA ASP A 26 -14.56 -0.66 14.80
C ASP A 26 -13.93 0.60 15.42
N ILE A 27 -14.51 1.01 16.55
CA ILE A 27 -14.12 2.24 17.25
C ILE A 27 -12.64 2.20 17.66
N THR A 28 -12.16 1.04 18.14
CA THR A 28 -10.77 0.88 18.61
C THR A 28 -9.79 1.05 17.46
N SER A 29 -10.04 0.39 16.33
CA SER A 29 -9.21 0.49 15.14
C SER A 29 -9.22 1.91 14.55
N THR A 30 -10.37 2.58 14.58
CA THR A 30 -10.50 3.97 14.12
C THR A 30 -9.64 4.92 14.96
N VAL A 31 -9.71 4.79 16.28
CA VAL A 31 -8.91 5.61 17.21
C VAL A 31 -7.42 5.32 17.04
N ALA A 32 -7.02 4.05 16.94
CA ALA A 32 -5.63 3.69 16.70
C ALA A 32 -5.10 4.29 15.39
N PHE A 33 -5.88 4.22 14.31
CA PHE A 33 -5.50 4.83 13.02
C PHE A 33 -5.32 6.35 13.14
N ALA A 34 -6.25 7.03 13.81
CA ALA A 34 -6.18 8.47 14.06
C ALA A 34 -4.92 8.86 14.87
N GLN A 35 -4.63 8.12 15.95
CA GLN A 35 -3.46 8.35 16.80
C GLN A 35 -2.15 8.24 16.02
N MET A 36 -2.02 7.26 15.13
CA MET A 36 -0.82 7.05 14.32
C MET A 36 -0.51 8.21 13.37
N LEU A 37 -1.55 8.91 12.90
CA LEU A 37 -1.42 10.09 12.04
C LEU A 37 -1.38 11.40 12.83
N ARG A 38 -1.32 11.35 14.17
CA ARG A 38 -1.26 12.51 15.07
C ARG A 38 -0.14 12.39 16.13
N LEU A 39 0.90 11.60 15.81
CA LEU A 39 2.16 11.54 16.55
C LEU A 39 2.90 12.89 16.48
N GLU A 40 3.89 13.15 17.35
CA GLU A 40 4.54 14.47 17.50
C GLU A 40 5.19 15.01 16.22
N ARG A 41 5.50 14.13 15.27
CA ARG A 41 5.98 14.50 13.93
C ARG A 41 4.89 14.99 12.98
N HIS A 42 3.64 14.59 13.17
CA HIS A 42 2.50 14.96 12.34
C HIS A 42 1.70 16.09 13.01
N VAL A 43 2.30 17.28 13.08
CA VAL A 43 1.71 18.48 13.70
C VAL A 43 1.20 19.48 12.68
N PRO A 44 0.21 20.33 13.03
CA PRO A 44 -0.26 21.42 12.17
C PRO A 44 0.90 22.25 11.61
N GLY A 45 0.91 22.44 10.28
CA GLY A 45 1.98 23.14 9.57
C GLY A 45 3.09 22.23 9.01
N SER A 46 3.10 20.94 9.36
CA SER A 46 3.92 19.94 8.65
C SER A 46 3.31 19.63 7.28
N SER A 47 4.17 19.31 6.30
CA SER A 47 3.72 18.84 4.98
C SER A 47 3.04 17.47 5.02
N GLU A 48 3.18 16.74 6.13
CA GLU A 48 2.61 15.41 6.35
C GLU A 48 1.33 15.46 7.19
N TYR A 49 0.95 16.65 7.68
CA TYR A 49 -0.28 16.83 8.43
C TYR A 49 -1.45 17.06 7.48
N HIS A 50 -2.45 16.18 7.58
CA HIS A 50 -3.64 16.21 6.76
C HIS A 50 -4.88 15.98 7.63
N PRO A 51 -5.97 16.76 7.45
CA PRO A 51 -7.27 16.42 8.03
C PRO A 51 -7.70 15.02 7.61
N ILE A 52 -8.48 14.33 8.44
CA ILE A 52 -8.93 12.95 8.14
C ILE A 52 -10.45 12.93 8.08
N ILE A 53 -11.00 12.31 7.03
CA ILE A 53 -12.43 12.02 6.90
C ILE A 53 -12.61 10.50 6.88
N PHE A 54 -13.22 9.95 7.93
CA PHE A 54 -13.71 8.58 7.96
C PHE A 54 -15.07 8.51 7.27
N LEU A 55 -15.11 7.87 6.09
CA LEU A 55 -16.32 7.63 5.33
C LEU A 55 -16.84 6.22 5.61
N SER A 56 -17.97 6.13 6.30
CA SER A 56 -18.53 4.89 6.84
C SER A 56 -19.98 4.66 6.40
N TRP A 57 -20.32 3.42 6.04
CA TRP A 57 -21.67 2.91 5.76
C TRP A 57 -22.31 2.24 7.00
N SER A 58 -21.62 2.29 8.15
CA SER A 58 -22.10 1.74 9.43
C SER A 58 -23.35 2.44 9.94
N SER A 59 -23.99 1.89 10.98
CA SER A 59 -25.17 2.53 11.55
C SER A 59 -24.86 3.91 12.16
N PRO A 60 -25.80 4.87 12.15
CA PRO A 60 -25.62 6.18 12.80
C PRO A 60 -25.20 6.08 14.28
N LYS A 61 -25.61 5.01 14.97
CA LYS A 61 -25.24 4.75 16.37
C LYS A 61 -23.74 4.52 16.52
N ILE A 62 -23.14 3.73 15.61
CA ILE A 62 -21.70 3.45 15.61
C ILE A 62 -20.95 4.72 15.28
N ALA A 63 -21.34 5.43 14.21
CA ALA A 63 -20.70 6.69 13.83
C ALA A 63 -20.72 7.74 14.96
N THR A 64 -21.83 7.84 15.71
CA THR A 64 -21.94 8.74 16.87
C THR A 64 -21.02 8.33 18.02
N ALA A 65 -20.88 7.03 18.28
CA ALA A 65 -19.96 6.50 19.28
C ALA A 65 -18.50 6.75 18.88
N THR A 66 -18.15 6.52 17.62
CA THR A 66 -16.82 6.84 17.06
C THR A 66 -16.51 8.33 17.19
N CYS A 67 -17.46 9.21 16.88
CA CYS A 67 -17.32 10.66 17.09
C CYS A 67 -17.13 11.03 18.58
N ARG A 68 -17.52 10.19 19.53
CA ARG A 68 -17.30 10.46 20.96
C ARG A 68 -15.87 10.15 21.37
N GLU A 69 -15.30 9.05 20.87
CA GLU A 69 -13.92 8.68 21.17
C GLU A 69 -12.92 9.54 20.41
N LEU A 70 -13.27 10.06 19.23
CA LEU A 70 -12.40 10.94 18.45
C LEU A 70 -12.43 12.41 18.90
N ARG A 71 -13.20 12.79 19.93
CA ARG A 71 -13.41 14.20 20.36
C ARG A 71 -12.13 14.98 20.66
N GLU A 72 -11.04 14.27 20.93
CA GLU A 72 -9.73 14.85 21.21
C GLU A 72 -9.05 15.43 19.96
N PHE A 73 -9.56 15.13 18.75
CA PHE A 73 -8.99 15.57 17.49
C PHE A 73 -9.89 16.62 16.81
N ASP A 74 -9.39 17.83 16.64
CA ASP A 74 -10.16 18.93 16.02
C ASP A 74 -10.32 18.80 14.49
N ASP A 75 -9.44 18.04 13.86
CA ASP A 75 -9.29 17.95 12.39
C ASP A 75 -9.60 16.56 11.83
N ILE A 76 -10.27 15.74 12.64
CA ILE A 76 -10.76 14.41 12.26
C ILE A 76 -12.28 14.44 12.23
N PHE A 77 -12.83 13.94 11.13
CA PHE A 77 -14.25 13.99 10.84
C PHE A 77 -14.78 12.60 10.49
N VAL A 78 -16.06 12.38 10.81
CA VAL A 78 -16.79 11.18 10.44
C VAL A 78 -17.94 11.60 9.54
N MET A 79 -18.02 10.98 8.37
CA MET A 79 -19.09 11.18 7.39
C MET A 79 -19.85 9.88 7.18
N LEU A 80 -21.16 9.92 7.43
CA LEU A 80 -22.03 8.77 7.23
C LEU A 80 -22.51 8.70 5.79
N ALA A 81 -22.15 7.63 5.09
CA ALA A 81 -22.61 7.32 3.75
C ALA A 81 -23.96 6.58 3.77
N THR A 82 -24.89 7.03 2.92
CA THR A 82 -26.22 6.40 2.78
C THR A 82 -26.53 5.99 1.35
N GLY A 83 -25.63 6.25 0.41
CA GLY A 83 -25.83 5.98 -1.01
C GLY A 83 -24.71 5.21 -1.69
N ALA A 84 -24.68 5.34 -3.02
CA ALA A 84 -23.68 4.71 -3.87
C ALA A 84 -22.29 5.32 -3.65
N SER A 85 -21.26 4.47 -3.60
CA SER A 85 -19.88 4.86 -3.27
C SER A 85 -19.36 6.04 -4.06
N LYS A 86 -19.61 6.08 -5.38
CA LYS A 86 -19.19 7.19 -6.24
C LYS A 86 -19.72 8.55 -5.76
N ARG A 87 -21.02 8.63 -5.44
CA ARG A 87 -21.65 9.87 -4.96
C ARG A 87 -21.08 10.29 -3.61
N GLU A 88 -20.90 9.34 -2.71
CA GLU A 88 -20.42 9.60 -1.36
C GLU A 88 -18.94 10.01 -1.33
N LEU A 89 -18.12 9.46 -2.23
CA LEU A 89 -16.72 9.87 -2.40
C LEU A 89 -16.61 11.29 -2.99
N LEU A 90 -17.48 11.66 -3.92
CA LEU A 90 -17.56 13.04 -4.42
C LEU A 90 -18.00 14.01 -3.31
N ARG A 91 -18.95 13.60 -2.46
CA ARG A 91 -19.38 14.37 -1.28
C ARG A 91 -18.25 14.52 -0.24
N ALA A 92 -17.34 13.56 -0.17
CA ALA A 92 -16.12 13.59 0.63
C ALA A 92 -15.00 14.45 0.02
N ASN A 93 -15.27 15.14 -1.10
CA ASN A 93 -14.31 15.91 -1.87
C ASN A 93 -13.04 15.12 -2.26
N ILE A 94 -13.22 13.91 -2.81
CA ILE A 94 -12.10 13.05 -3.22
C ILE A 94 -11.15 13.68 -4.24
N LEU A 95 -11.62 14.63 -5.07
CA LEU A 95 -10.79 15.26 -6.09
C LEU A 95 -9.67 16.14 -5.49
N ASP A 96 -9.92 16.75 -4.34
CA ASP A 96 -8.94 17.57 -3.62
C ASP A 96 -8.26 16.80 -2.47
N ALA A 97 -8.53 15.50 -2.32
CA ALA A 97 -7.91 14.68 -1.29
C ALA A 97 -6.43 14.43 -1.59
N SER A 98 -5.60 14.38 -0.55
CA SER A 98 -4.18 14.02 -0.68
C SER A 98 -3.99 12.51 -0.80
N ARG A 99 -4.80 11.73 -0.06
CA ARG A 99 -4.76 10.26 -0.02
C ARG A 99 -6.15 9.67 0.15
N CYS A 100 -6.33 8.49 -0.41
CA CYS A 100 -7.50 7.66 -0.20
C CYS A 100 -7.04 6.29 0.30
N VAL A 101 -7.59 5.84 1.42
CA VAL A 101 -7.32 4.53 2.02
C VAL A 101 -8.63 3.78 2.07
N VAL A 102 -8.68 2.58 1.49
CA VAL A 102 -9.85 1.70 1.51
C VAL A 102 -9.50 0.51 2.39
N LEU A 103 -10.16 0.40 3.54
CA LEU A 103 -9.86 -0.64 4.53
C LEU A 103 -10.92 -1.75 4.48
N ALA A 104 -10.48 -3.00 4.65
CA ALA A 104 -11.36 -4.15 4.52
C ALA A 104 -12.25 -4.30 5.75
N ASP A 105 -13.53 -4.63 5.54
CA ASP A 105 -14.42 -4.97 6.64
C ASP A 105 -14.11 -6.38 7.15
N LYS A 106 -13.82 -6.50 8.45
CA LYS A 106 -13.48 -7.77 9.11
C LYS A 106 -14.67 -8.42 9.82
N SER A 107 -15.80 -7.73 9.92
CA SER A 107 -16.96 -8.18 10.69
C SER A 107 -17.65 -9.42 10.08
N ASN A 108 -17.54 -9.61 8.76
CA ASN A 108 -18.30 -10.63 8.02
C ASN A 108 -17.46 -11.78 7.42
N ILE A 109 -16.16 -11.86 7.73
CA ILE A 109 -15.23 -12.83 7.11
C ILE A 109 -15.70 -14.29 7.29
N GLN A 110 -16.31 -14.63 8.43
CA GLN A 110 -16.72 -16.01 8.72
C GLN A 110 -18.01 -16.44 8.00
N ASN A 111 -18.80 -15.49 7.51
CA ASN A 111 -20.16 -15.75 6.99
C ASN A 111 -20.24 -15.69 5.46
N VAL A 112 -19.17 -15.25 4.80
CA VAL A 112 -19.15 -14.97 3.36
C VAL A 112 -18.15 -15.90 2.69
N ASP A 113 -18.51 -16.42 1.51
CA ASP A 113 -17.60 -17.22 0.68
C ASP A 113 -16.31 -16.43 0.41
N GLY A 114 -15.14 -17.07 0.55
CA GLY A 114 -13.83 -16.41 0.55
C GLY A 114 -13.57 -15.44 -0.61
N GLU A 115 -14.11 -15.66 -1.80
CA GLU A 115 -13.93 -14.73 -2.94
C GLU A 115 -14.80 -13.47 -2.86
N ALA A 116 -15.91 -13.51 -2.11
CA ALA A 116 -16.82 -12.38 -1.91
C ALA A 116 -16.51 -11.57 -0.64
N VAL A 117 -15.55 -12.01 0.18
CA VAL A 117 -15.15 -11.32 1.43
C VAL A 117 -14.74 -9.88 1.17
N ASP A 118 -13.97 -9.62 0.11
CA ASP A 118 -13.49 -8.27 -0.24
C ASP A 118 -14.41 -7.52 -1.22
N SER A 119 -15.62 -8.02 -1.48
CA SER A 119 -16.51 -7.46 -2.51
C SER A 119 -16.76 -5.96 -2.31
N GLN A 120 -17.06 -5.54 -1.08
CA GLN A 120 -17.33 -4.14 -0.75
C GLN A 120 -16.09 -3.26 -0.94
N THR A 121 -14.92 -3.72 -0.49
CA THR A 121 -13.62 -3.05 -0.70
C THR A 121 -13.33 -2.87 -2.20
N ILE A 122 -13.55 -3.93 -2.99
CA ILE A 122 -13.38 -3.89 -4.45
C ILE A 122 -14.35 -2.88 -5.07
N PHE A 123 -15.62 -2.85 -4.65
CA PHE A 123 -16.60 -1.87 -5.15
C PHE A 123 -16.19 -0.43 -4.85
N HIS A 124 -15.71 -0.15 -3.64
CA HIS A 124 -15.19 1.17 -3.29
C HIS A 124 -13.98 1.56 -4.13
N TYR A 125 -13.02 0.65 -4.31
CA TYR A 125 -11.86 0.86 -5.17
C TYR A 125 -12.27 1.17 -6.63
N LEU A 126 -13.18 0.38 -7.20
CA LEU A 126 -13.69 0.60 -8.56
C LEU A 126 -14.43 1.93 -8.69
N ALA A 127 -15.12 2.38 -7.64
CA ALA A 127 -15.76 3.69 -7.62
C ALA A 127 -14.72 4.83 -7.67
N VAL A 128 -13.62 4.73 -6.91
CA VAL A 128 -12.50 5.69 -7.00
C VAL A 128 -11.92 5.71 -8.41
N LEU A 129 -11.67 4.53 -9.00
CA LEU A 129 -11.16 4.44 -10.37
C LEU A 129 -12.14 5.05 -11.39
N SER A 130 -13.44 4.84 -11.21
CA SER A 130 -14.46 5.42 -12.09
C SER A 130 -14.49 6.94 -12.02
N ILE A 131 -14.37 7.53 -10.82
CA ILE A 131 -14.25 8.98 -10.64
C ILE A 131 -13.01 9.49 -11.35
N GLN A 132 -11.86 8.85 -11.11
CA GLN A 132 -10.63 9.26 -11.77
C GLN A 132 -10.76 9.25 -13.30
N ALA A 133 -11.42 8.24 -13.88
CA ALA A 133 -11.58 8.15 -15.33
C ALA A 133 -12.48 9.28 -15.87
N GLU A 134 -13.55 9.62 -15.16
CA GLU A 134 -14.48 10.69 -15.55
C GLU A 134 -13.84 12.08 -15.48
N PHE A 135 -12.98 12.31 -14.49
CA PHE A 135 -12.32 13.60 -14.29
C PHE A 135 -10.92 13.68 -14.93
N GLY A 136 -10.55 12.73 -15.79
CA GLY A 136 -9.26 12.73 -16.51
C GLY A 136 -8.03 12.57 -15.61
N MET A 137 -8.21 11.98 -14.43
CA MET A 137 -7.13 11.63 -13.51
C MET A 137 -6.49 10.31 -13.95
N ASP A 138 -5.22 10.37 -14.34
CA ASP A 138 -4.42 9.20 -14.68
C ASP A 138 -3.95 8.44 -13.45
N THR A 139 -3.45 7.22 -13.64
CA THR A 139 -2.83 6.43 -12.56
C THR A 139 -1.57 7.09 -11.97
N THR A 140 -1.06 8.13 -12.62
CA THR A 140 0.06 8.97 -12.20
C THR A 140 -0.40 10.27 -11.52
N SER A 141 -1.68 10.64 -11.59
CA SER A 141 -2.20 11.87 -11.00
C SER A 141 -2.45 11.67 -9.51
N GLY A 142 -1.40 11.76 -8.69
CA GLY A 142 -1.38 12.08 -7.25
C GLY A 142 -2.13 11.17 -6.25
N LEU A 143 -3.34 10.71 -6.58
CA LEU A 143 -4.29 10.05 -5.70
C LEU A 143 -4.55 8.62 -6.15
N MET A 144 -3.60 7.72 -5.95
CA MET A 144 -3.89 6.28 -6.05
C MET A 144 -4.41 5.77 -4.70
N PRO A 145 -5.57 5.10 -4.63
CA PRO A 145 -6.05 4.56 -3.37
C PRO A 145 -5.17 3.40 -2.90
N MET A 146 -4.85 3.41 -1.60
CA MET A 146 -4.26 2.26 -0.91
C MET A 146 -5.38 1.36 -0.40
N VAL A 147 -5.29 0.05 -0.67
CA VAL A 147 -6.38 -0.90 -0.44
C VAL A 147 -5.91 -2.05 0.44
N GLU A 148 -6.56 -2.22 1.60
CA GLU A 148 -6.45 -3.41 2.43
C GLU A 148 -7.40 -4.49 1.90
N LEU A 149 -6.95 -5.74 1.89
CA LEU A 149 -7.72 -6.91 1.50
C LEU A 149 -7.59 -8.00 2.55
N ASN A 150 -8.70 -8.66 2.88
CA ASN A 150 -8.69 -9.82 3.76
C ASN A 150 -8.17 -11.07 3.01
N MET A 151 -8.37 -11.14 1.69
CA MET A 151 -8.00 -12.31 0.89
C MET A 151 -6.95 -11.92 -0.17
N PRO A 152 -5.66 -12.30 -0.01
CA PRO A 152 -4.58 -11.89 -0.93
C PRO A 152 -4.84 -12.21 -2.41
N ARG A 153 -5.71 -13.18 -2.71
CA ARG A 153 -6.07 -13.58 -4.07
C ARG A 153 -6.90 -12.55 -4.81
N THR A 154 -7.76 -11.82 -4.10
CA THR A 154 -8.61 -10.79 -4.71
C THR A 154 -7.78 -9.62 -5.24
N MET A 155 -6.56 -9.44 -4.74
CA MET A 155 -5.58 -8.47 -5.23
C MET A 155 -5.26 -8.64 -6.72
N LYS A 156 -5.31 -9.87 -7.26
CA LYS A 156 -5.13 -10.12 -8.70
C LYS A 156 -6.20 -9.45 -9.56
N ILE A 157 -7.42 -9.31 -9.03
CA ILE A 157 -8.53 -8.62 -9.69
C ILE A 157 -8.20 -7.13 -9.79
N LEU A 158 -7.70 -6.54 -8.70
CA LEU A 158 -7.30 -5.13 -8.67
C LEU A 158 -6.12 -4.86 -9.61
N ASP A 159 -5.09 -5.71 -9.56
CA ASP A 159 -3.91 -5.61 -10.44
C ASP A 159 -4.30 -5.70 -11.93
N SER A 160 -5.15 -6.66 -12.29
CA SER A 160 -5.62 -6.84 -13.66
C SER A 160 -6.45 -5.63 -14.13
N THR A 161 -7.26 -5.06 -13.24
CA THR A 161 -8.09 -3.89 -13.54
C THR A 161 -7.22 -2.66 -13.75
N LEU A 162 -6.24 -2.44 -12.87
CA LEU A 162 -5.30 -1.33 -12.97
C LEU A 162 -4.50 -1.43 -14.27
N LYS A 163 -3.93 -2.60 -14.59
CA LYS A 163 -3.19 -2.82 -15.85
C LYS A 163 -4.00 -2.49 -17.09
N LYS A 164 -5.25 -2.97 -17.17
CA LYS A 164 -6.15 -2.67 -18.30
C LYS A 164 -6.38 -1.17 -18.45
N ARG A 165 -6.59 -0.48 -17.33
CA ARG A 165 -6.84 0.95 -17.32
C ARG A 165 -5.60 1.74 -17.72
N THR A 166 -4.45 1.40 -17.15
CA THR A 166 -3.16 2.01 -17.48
C THR A 166 -2.84 1.86 -18.97
N ALA A 167 -3.11 0.68 -19.56
CA ALA A 167 -2.96 0.46 -21.00
C ALA A 167 -3.95 1.28 -21.85
N SER A 168 -5.21 1.39 -21.42
CA SER A 168 -6.22 2.20 -22.12
C SER A 168 -5.91 3.70 -22.07
N SER A 169 -5.49 4.22 -20.91
CA SER A 169 -5.01 5.60 -20.77
C SER A 169 -3.80 5.88 -21.67
N TYR A 170 -2.91 4.91 -21.85
CA TYR A 170 -1.78 5.04 -22.76
C TYR A 170 -2.22 5.19 -24.22
N GLN A 171 -3.07 4.29 -24.70
CA GLN A 171 -3.57 4.30 -26.07
C GLN A 171 -4.26 5.64 -26.37
N HIS A 172 -5.09 6.12 -25.44
CA HIS A 172 -5.77 7.40 -25.60
C HIS A 172 -4.80 8.59 -25.68
N ARG A 173 -3.72 8.60 -24.88
CA ARG A 173 -2.69 9.65 -24.99
C ARG A 173 -1.92 9.58 -26.31
N GLN A 174 -1.57 8.39 -26.79
CA GLN A 174 -0.93 8.23 -28.09
C GLN A 174 -1.80 8.75 -29.24
N GLU A 175 -3.12 8.51 -29.17
CA GLU A 175 -4.08 9.06 -30.12
C GLU A 175 -4.09 10.60 -30.06
N LEU A 176 -4.17 11.19 -28.88
CA LEU A 176 -4.12 12.66 -28.71
C LEU A 176 -2.82 13.25 -29.24
N ASP A 177 -1.67 12.67 -28.92
CA ASP A 177 -0.36 13.12 -29.41
C ASP A 177 -0.29 13.03 -30.94
N SER A 178 -0.86 11.98 -31.55
CA SER A 178 -0.92 11.83 -33.00
C SER A 178 -1.79 12.90 -33.68
N ILE A 179 -2.89 13.30 -33.04
CA ILE A 179 -3.78 14.38 -33.52
C ILE A 179 -3.09 15.74 -33.42
N VAL A 180 -2.38 15.99 -32.31
CA VAL A 180 -1.59 17.22 -32.15
C VAL A 180 -0.47 17.30 -33.18
N MET A 181 0.21 16.19 -33.47
CA MET A 181 1.23 16.16 -34.52
C MET A 181 0.68 16.35 -35.94
N THR A 182 -0.54 15.91 -36.23
CA THR A 182 -1.21 16.14 -37.53
C THR A 182 -1.82 17.53 -37.67
N THR A 183 -2.05 18.26 -36.57
CA THR A 183 -2.55 19.64 -36.57
C THR A 183 -1.46 20.70 -36.45
N ALA A 184 -0.19 20.30 -36.33
CA ALA A 184 0.94 21.21 -36.49
C ALA A 184 0.99 21.73 -37.95
N PRO A 185 1.19 23.04 -38.18
CA PRO A 185 1.15 23.61 -39.53
C PRO A 185 2.34 23.12 -40.36
N ILE A 186 2.08 22.20 -41.29
CA ILE A 186 3.06 21.74 -42.27
C ILE A 186 3.21 22.81 -43.35
N SER A 187 4.41 23.37 -43.45
CA SER A 187 4.86 24.19 -44.58
C SER A 187 4.69 23.42 -45.90
N ASN A 188 3.94 24.01 -46.81
CA ASN A 188 3.57 23.48 -48.12
C ASN A 188 4.77 23.00 -48.96
N VAL A 189 4.76 21.72 -49.34
CA VAL A 189 5.42 21.23 -50.56
C VAL A 189 4.44 20.27 -51.27
N PRO A 190 4.15 20.46 -52.58
CA PRO A 190 3.15 19.68 -53.29
C PRO A 190 3.76 18.38 -53.85
N VAL A 191 3.07 17.25 -53.64
CA VAL A 191 3.37 15.97 -54.31
C VAL A 191 2.12 15.45 -55.01
N VAL A 192 2.35 15.00 -56.25
CA VAL A 192 1.42 14.62 -57.32
C VAL A 192 0.78 13.23 -57.06
N PRO A 193 -0.47 12.97 -57.50
CA PRO A 193 -1.18 11.70 -57.26
C PRO A 193 -1.01 10.67 -58.39
N SER A 194 -1.09 9.37 -58.06
CA SER A 194 -1.26 8.27 -59.04
C SER A 194 -2.15 7.12 -58.53
N ASP A 195 -3.39 7.10 -59.04
CA ASP A 195 -4.22 6.01 -59.57
C ASP A 195 -4.09 4.51 -59.15
N PHE A 196 -5.19 4.02 -58.52
CA PHE A 196 -6.07 2.85 -58.84
C PHE A 196 -5.65 1.34 -58.68
N PRO A 197 -6.63 0.37 -58.58
CA PRO A 197 -6.61 -0.86 -57.75
C PRO A 197 -6.67 -2.15 -58.63
N PRO A 198 -7.03 -3.41 -58.18
CA PRO A 198 -8.41 -3.84 -57.79
C PRO A 198 -8.62 -5.13 -56.90
N SER A 199 -9.88 -5.31 -56.45
CA SER A 199 -10.78 -6.51 -56.40
C SER A 199 -10.56 -7.80 -55.55
N LEU A 200 -11.58 -8.06 -54.70
CA LEU A 200 -12.50 -9.23 -54.56
C LEU A 200 -12.03 -10.70 -54.47
N SER A 201 -12.54 -11.43 -53.47
CA SER A 201 -13.27 -12.71 -53.66
C SER A 201 -14.01 -13.21 -52.40
N GLU A 202 -15.32 -13.49 -52.56
CA GLU A 202 -16.21 -14.30 -51.71
C GLU A 202 -16.06 -15.82 -51.97
N GLN A 203 -16.71 -16.65 -51.12
CA GLN A 203 -17.15 -18.09 -51.24
C GLN A 203 -16.70 -18.91 -50.00
N HIS A 204 -17.42 -19.90 -49.41
CA HIS A 204 -18.61 -20.68 -49.75
C HIS A 204 -19.20 -21.39 -48.50
N ILE A 205 -20.44 -21.89 -48.64
CA ILE A 205 -21.36 -22.65 -47.76
C ILE A 205 -20.99 -24.14 -47.58
N THR A 206 -21.36 -24.79 -46.45
CA THR A 206 -22.12 -26.08 -46.39
C THR A 206 -22.66 -26.43 -44.98
N ASP A 207 -23.96 -26.76 -44.93
CA ASP A 207 -24.72 -27.49 -43.90
C ASP A 207 -24.36 -28.99 -43.85
N ASP A 208 -24.62 -29.67 -42.72
CA ASP A 208 -25.26 -31.00 -42.77
C ASP A 208 -25.86 -31.48 -41.43
N ALA A 209 -27.03 -32.12 -41.53
CA ALA A 209 -27.80 -32.72 -40.46
C ALA A 209 -28.27 -34.13 -40.86
N SER A 210 -28.23 -35.13 -39.95
CA SER A 210 -29.08 -36.32 -40.07
C SER A 210 -29.20 -37.17 -38.78
N ASP A 211 -30.45 -37.31 -38.33
CA ASP A 211 -31.21 -38.46 -37.80
C ASP A 211 -30.55 -39.75 -37.24
N PHE A 212 -31.16 -40.30 -36.17
CA PHE A 212 -31.67 -41.69 -36.13
C PHE A 212 -32.66 -41.97 -34.95
N LYS A 213 -33.85 -42.48 -35.28
CA LYS A 213 -34.90 -43.05 -34.38
C LYS A 213 -34.86 -44.58 -34.36
N ARG A 214 -35.26 -45.22 -33.23
CA ARG A 214 -35.98 -46.53 -33.12
C ARG A 214 -36.41 -46.75 -31.65
N LYS A 215 -37.71 -46.76 -31.29
CA LYS A 215 -38.81 -47.77 -31.34
C LYS A 215 -38.87 -48.81 -30.19
N LEU A 216 -39.94 -48.64 -29.40
CA LEU A 216 -40.78 -49.47 -28.49
C LEU A 216 -40.62 -51.02 -28.40
N GLY A 217 -40.86 -51.54 -27.18
CA GLY A 217 -41.31 -52.93 -26.91
C GLY A 217 -41.87 -53.10 -25.48
N LYS A 218 -43.09 -53.66 -25.35
CA LYS A 218 -43.90 -53.83 -24.11
C LYS A 218 -43.60 -55.15 -23.38
N GLY A 219 -43.91 -55.25 -22.08
CA GLY A 219 -44.09 -56.54 -21.39
C GLY A 219 -44.30 -56.47 -19.87
N ASN A 220 -45.55 -56.61 -19.44
CA ASN A 220 -45.97 -56.77 -18.03
C ASN A 220 -45.52 -58.12 -17.45
N VAL A 221 -44.66 -58.14 -16.43
CA VAL A 221 -44.55 -59.23 -15.44
C VAL A 221 -44.31 -58.61 -14.07
N VAL A 222 -45.38 -58.09 -13.47
CA VAL A 222 -45.40 -57.57 -12.10
C VAL A 222 -46.53 -58.27 -11.37
N LYS A 223 -46.20 -59.11 -10.36
CA LYS A 223 -46.90 -59.03 -9.05
C LYS A 223 -46.39 -59.92 -7.91
N ASN A 224 -45.50 -60.90 -8.11
CA ASN A 224 -45.12 -61.82 -7.01
C ASN A 224 -43.68 -61.70 -6.47
N ILE A 225 -42.91 -60.67 -6.85
CA ILE A 225 -41.54 -60.41 -6.33
C ILE A 225 -41.47 -59.13 -5.44
N TYR A 226 -42.55 -58.35 -5.37
CA TYR A 226 -42.52 -56.97 -4.85
C TYR A 226 -42.51 -56.81 -3.33
N LEU A 227 -42.75 -57.87 -2.54
CA LEU A 227 -42.81 -57.75 -1.08
C LEU A 227 -41.51 -58.16 -0.35
N ARG A 228 -40.56 -58.84 -1.02
CA ARG A 228 -39.19 -59.05 -0.47
C ARG A 228 -38.13 -58.13 -1.06
N GLY A 229 -38.40 -57.52 -2.21
CA GLY A 229 -37.50 -56.53 -2.84
C GLY A 229 -37.64 -55.13 -2.25
N ALA A 230 -38.79 -54.75 -1.70
CA ALA A 230 -39.06 -53.39 -1.22
C ALA A 230 -38.14 -52.98 -0.04
N ASP A 231 -37.88 -53.89 0.90
CA ASP A 231 -36.99 -53.61 2.04
C ASP A 231 -35.52 -53.53 1.61
N ASN A 232 -35.11 -54.36 0.64
CA ASN A 232 -33.76 -54.31 0.05
C ASN A 232 -33.54 -53.09 -0.85
N ILE A 233 -34.58 -52.60 -1.53
CA ILE A 233 -34.50 -51.39 -2.36
C ILE A 233 -34.52 -50.13 -1.50
N SER A 234 -35.30 -50.10 -0.40
CA SER A 234 -35.32 -49.01 0.57
C SER A 234 -33.95 -48.84 1.26
N THR A 235 -33.36 -49.96 1.70
CA THR A 235 -32.01 -49.96 2.31
C THR A 235 -30.92 -49.60 1.30
N LEU A 236 -31.01 -50.07 0.06
CA LEU A 236 -30.06 -49.71 -1.00
C LEU A 236 -30.17 -48.24 -1.41
N ASP A 237 -31.38 -47.69 -1.52
CA ASP A 237 -31.60 -46.27 -1.84
C ASP A 237 -31.12 -45.36 -0.69
N GLN A 238 -31.31 -45.78 0.57
CA GLN A 238 -30.71 -45.11 1.72
C GLN A 238 -29.18 -45.16 1.69
N GLN A 239 -28.58 -46.30 1.34
CA GLN A 239 -27.12 -46.43 1.18
C GLN A 239 -26.58 -45.59 0.02
N VAL A 240 -27.28 -45.52 -1.11
CA VAL A 240 -26.90 -44.68 -2.27
C VAL A 240 -27.03 -43.20 -1.91
N LYS A 241 -28.09 -42.79 -1.21
CA LYS A 241 -28.26 -41.41 -0.72
C LYS A 241 -27.19 -41.05 0.30
N LEU A 242 -26.87 -41.95 1.23
CA LEU A 242 -25.80 -41.76 2.21
C LEU A 242 -24.43 -41.67 1.52
N SER A 243 -24.13 -42.57 0.57
CA SER A 243 -22.89 -42.57 -0.20
C SER A 243 -22.75 -41.29 -1.04
N LYS A 244 -23.84 -40.82 -1.68
CA LYS A 244 -23.87 -39.51 -2.34
C LYS A 244 -23.58 -38.37 -1.36
N ARG A 245 -24.24 -38.32 -0.20
CA ARG A 245 -23.98 -37.29 0.83
C ARG A 245 -22.54 -37.34 1.35
N ILE A 246 -21.99 -38.53 1.57
CA ILE A 246 -20.60 -38.73 2.00
C ILE A 246 -19.63 -38.27 0.92
N ASN A 247 -19.87 -38.62 -0.35
CA ASN A 247 -19.03 -38.17 -1.45
C ASN A 247 -19.11 -36.65 -1.65
N THR A 248 -20.30 -36.04 -1.57
CA THR A 248 -20.46 -34.58 -1.60
C THR A 248 -19.73 -33.89 -0.45
N LYS A 249 -19.83 -34.43 0.77
CA LYS A 249 -19.07 -33.93 1.92
C LYS A 249 -17.56 -34.10 1.73
N ARG A 250 -17.10 -35.26 1.23
CA ARG A 250 -15.68 -35.50 0.93
C ARG A 250 -15.14 -34.58 -0.16
N THR A 251 -15.93 -34.27 -1.19
CA THR A 251 -15.54 -33.30 -2.22
C THR A 251 -15.49 -31.88 -1.69
N LEU A 252 -16.43 -31.49 -0.81
CA LEU A 252 -16.40 -30.20 -0.12
C LEU A 252 -15.17 -30.09 0.77
N ILE A 253 -14.93 -31.09 1.63
CA ILE A 253 -13.76 -31.15 2.51
C ILE A 253 -12.46 -31.14 1.70
N ARG A 254 -12.36 -31.87 0.58
CA ARG A 254 -11.20 -31.80 -0.32
C ARG A 254 -11.03 -30.42 -0.93
N ARG A 255 -12.10 -29.79 -1.41
CA ARG A 255 -12.07 -28.45 -2.01
C ARG A 255 -11.66 -27.40 -0.96
N GLU A 256 -12.14 -27.54 0.27
CA GLU A 256 -11.80 -26.69 1.41
C GLU A 256 -10.33 -26.89 1.81
N LEU A 257 -9.89 -28.13 2.06
CA LEU A 257 -8.49 -28.45 2.34
C LEU A 257 -7.54 -27.99 1.24
N GLU A 258 -7.94 -28.11 -0.03
CA GLU A 258 -7.15 -27.68 -1.16
C GLU A 258 -7.17 -26.16 -1.35
N SER A 259 -8.28 -25.49 -0.99
CA SER A 259 -8.35 -24.04 -0.87
C SER A 259 -7.37 -23.54 0.21
N THR A 260 -7.39 -24.15 1.40
CA THR A 260 -6.50 -23.86 2.53
C THR A 260 -5.04 -24.16 2.21
N ARG A 261 -4.74 -25.31 1.57
CA ARG A 261 -3.37 -25.64 1.12
C ARG A 261 -2.84 -24.64 0.10
N ARG A 262 -3.67 -24.21 -0.85
CA ARG A 262 -3.28 -23.19 -1.81
C ARG A 262 -3.19 -21.80 -1.15
N HIS A 263 -3.87 -21.56 -0.02
CA HIS A 263 -3.88 -20.27 0.67
C HIS A 263 -2.48 -19.90 1.17
N TYR A 264 -1.77 -20.87 1.75
CA TYR A 264 -0.42 -20.68 2.29
C TYR A 264 0.66 -20.42 1.22
N PHE A 265 0.48 -20.94 0.00
CA PHE A 265 1.47 -20.80 -1.10
C PHE A 265 1.19 -19.64 -2.06
N ASP A 266 0.02 -18.97 -1.98
CA ASP A 266 -0.33 -17.85 -2.87
C ASP A 266 0.14 -16.49 -2.35
N VAL A 267 0.51 -16.36 -1.07
CA VAL A 267 1.10 -15.16 -0.45
C VAL A 267 2.31 -14.66 -1.27
N ARG A 268 3.17 -15.60 -1.71
CA ARG A 268 4.32 -15.28 -2.57
C ARG A 268 3.94 -14.76 -3.95
N ARG A 269 2.75 -15.09 -4.47
CA ARG A 269 2.31 -14.62 -5.79
C ARG A 269 1.64 -13.26 -5.71
N SER A 270 0.91 -12.97 -4.63
CA SER A 270 0.34 -11.64 -4.42
C SER A 270 1.43 -10.58 -4.19
N ALA A 271 2.50 -10.92 -3.48
CA ALA A 271 3.65 -10.05 -3.28
C ALA A 271 4.41 -9.69 -4.58
N LEU A 272 4.24 -10.48 -5.66
CA LEU A 272 4.86 -10.24 -6.97
C LEU A 272 3.96 -9.44 -7.92
N LEU A 273 2.76 -9.07 -7.50
CA LEU A 273 1.87 -8.26 -8.32
C LEU A 273 2.40 -6.82 -8.39
N PRO A 274 2.43 -6.18 -9.58
CA PRO A 274 2.73 -4.76 -9.70
C PRO A 274 1.89 -3.87 -8.78
N PHE A 275 0.61 -4.20 -8.59
CA PHE A 275 -0.27 -3.53 -7.64
C PHE A 275 0.27 -3.54 -6.20
N PHE A 276 0.79 -4.68 -5.74
CA PHE A 276 1.40 -4.82 -4.43
C PHE A 276 2.76 -4.13 -4.36
N ALA A 277 3.62 -4.37 -5.36
CA ALA A 277 4.97 -3.83 -5.42
C ALA A 277 4.98 -2.29 -5.44
N ALA A 278 3.95 -1.67 -6.03
CA ALA A 278 3.72 -0.23 -6.03
C ALA A 278 3.22 0.34 -4.69
N GLY A 279 2.87 -0.52 -3.73
CA GLY A 279 2.34 -0.12 -2.43
C GLY A 279 0.84 0.21 -2.44
N TYR A 280 0.08 -0.21 -3.45
CA TYR A 280 -1.36 0.07 -3.55
C TYR A 280 -2.22 -1.01 -2.89
N GLY A 281 -1.70 -2.21 -2.71
CA GLY A 281 -2.37 -3.33 -2.07
C GLY A 281 -1.69 -3.74 -0.78
N PHE A 282 -2.48 -3.98 0.26
CA PHE A 282 -2.05 -4.48 1.54
C PHE A 282 -2.93 -5.67 1.96
N SER A 283 -2.35 -6.64 2.67
CA SER A 283 -3.06 -7.82 3.17
C SER A 283 -2.46 -8.27 4.50
N ASP A 284 -3.31 -8.77 5.38
CA ASP A 284 -2.96 -9.11 6.76
C ASP A 284 -2.06 -10.35 6.88
N ASP A 285 -2.00 -11.19 5.85
CA ASP A 285 -1.14 -12.38 5.77
C ASP A 285 0.36 -12.09 5.94
N ILE A 286 0.77 -10.83 5.73
CA ILE A 286 2.13 -10.36 6.03
C ILE A 286 2.45 -10.51 7.53
N PHE A 287 1.47 -10.29 8.40
CA PHE A 287 1.66 -10.39 9.85
C PHE A 287 1.80 -11.83 10.34
N ASP A 288 1.23 -12.82 9.64
CA ASP A 288 1.42 -14.24 9.96
C ASP A 288 2.90 -14.64 9.77
N ASN A 289 3.51 -14.20 8.67
CA ASN A 289 4.93 -14.42 8.43
C ASN A 289 5.79 -13.72 9.49
N MET A 290 5.40 -12.51 9.88
CA MET A 290 6.08 -11.76 10.95
C MET A 290 5.97 -12.50 12.30
N LEU A 291 4.82 -13.08 12.63
CA LEU A 291 4.64 -13.87 13.84
C LEU A 291 5.60 -15.07 13.85
N CYS A 292 5.68 -15.82 12.75
CA CYS A 292 6.63 -16.93 12.63
C CYS A 292 8.10 -16.48 12.74
N GLN A 293 8.46 -15.37 12.10
CA GLN A 293 9.84 -14.84 12.16
C GLN A 293 10.20 -14.31 13.55
N SER A 294 9.22 -13.83 14.33
CA SER A 294 9.46 -13.33 15.68
C SER A 294 9.96 -14.40 16.65
N PHE A 295 9.66 -15.67 16.37
CA PHE A 295 10.20 -16.81 17.11
C PHE A 295 11.71 -16.96 16.93
N PHE A 296 12.21 -16.75 15.71
CA PHE A 296 13.62 -16.92 15.36
C PHE A 296 14.46 -15.66 15.57
N THR A 297 13.83 -14.48 15.50
CA THR A 297 14.49 -13.19 15.65
C THR A 297 13.91 -12.45 16.85
N PRO A 298 14.41 -12.71 18.07
CA PRO A 298 13.99 -12.00 19.27
C PRO A 298 14.13 -10.48 19.08
N GLY A 299 13.09 -9.74 19.46
CA GLY A 299 13.08 -8.28 19.33
C GLY A 299 12.59 -7.76 17.98
N MET A 300 12.32 -8.60 16.97
CA MET A 300 11.78 -8.13 15.68
C MET A 300 10.44 -7.39 15.83
N ILE A 301 9.51 -7.94 16.64
CA ILE A 301 8.23 -7.27 16.93
C ILE A 301 8.46 -5.93 17.62
N ARG A 302 9.40 -5.89 18.57
CA ARG A 302 9.76 -4.64 19.25
C ARG A 302 10.32 -3.63 18.27
N LEU A 303 11.24 -4.03 17.37
CA LEU A 303 11.80 -3.15 16.35
C LEU A 303 10.71 -2.56 15.45
N ILE A 304 9.79 -3.40 14.95
CA ILE A 304 8.69 -2.96 14.11
C ILE A 304 7.76 -2.01 14.89
N TYR A 305 7.49 -2.33 16.16
CA TYR A 305 6.70 -1.47 17.02
C TYR A 305 7.39 -0.10 17.22
N GLU A 306 8.68 -0.06 17.52
CA GLU A 306 9.42 1.20 17.66
C GLU A 306 9.53 1.97 16.34
N LEU A 307 9.59 1.31 15.19
CA LEU A 307 9.61 1.97 13.88
C LEU A 307 8.26 2.59 13.50
N LEU A 308 7.15 1.98 13.91
CA LEU A 308 5.80 2.47 13.60
C LEU A 308 5.29 3.45 14.66
N PHE A 309 5.51 3.12 15.93
CA PHE A 309 4.90 3.73 17.13
C PHE A 309 5.90 4.49 18.00
N SER A 310 7.00 5.02 17.42
CA SER A 310 8.24 5.53 18.05
C SER A 310 8.16 6.42 19.31
N GLU A 311 6.96 6.77 19.78
CA GLU A 311 6.66 7.70 20.86
C GLU A 311 5.61 7.10 21.83
N ASN A 312 5.88 5.97 22.48
CA ASN A 312 5.03 5.40 23.56
C ASN A 312 3.50 5.31 23.24
N GLY A 313 3.10 5.37 21.97
CA GLY A 313 1.70 5.48 21.53
C GLY A 313 0.93 6.74 22.00
N ARG A 314 1.59 7.81 22.45
CA ARG A 314 0.89 9.02 22.93
C ARG A 314 0.78 10.10 21.84
N PRO A 315 -0.43 10.56 21.48
CA PRO A 315 -0.62 11.67 20.55
C PRO A 315 0.05 12.95 21.02
N ALA A 316 0.57 13.74 20.09
CA ALA A 316 1.17 15.05 20.35
C ALA A 316 0.23 16.00 21.11
N ALA A 317 -1.09 15.86 20.86
CA ALA A 317 -2.15 16.64 21.48
C ALA A 317 -2.27 16.42 23.01
N LEU A 318 -1.74 15.32 23.55
CA LEU A 318 -1.80 14.99 24.98
C LEU A 318 -0.59 15.49 25.78
N SER A 319 0.48 15.95 25.11
CA SER A 319 1.69 16.48 25.77
C SER A 319 1.51 17.94 26.19
N GLY A 320 0.42 18.22 26.91
CA GLY A 320 0.28 19.43 27.71
C GLY A 320 1.02 19.21 29.03
N ASP A 321 2.00 20.07 29.32
CA ASP A 321 2.62 20.36 30.62
C ASP A 321 3.93 19.68 31.09
N ASP A 322 4.39 18.54 30.56
CA ASP A 322 5.68 17.95 31.02
C ASP A 322 6.86 18.23 30.07
N ARG A 323 7.21 19.52 29.90
CA ARG A 323 8.34 19.98 29.06
C ARG A 323 9.74 19.73 29.63
N ASN A 324 9.89 18.96 30.71
CA ASN A 324 11.17 18.79 31.41
C ASN A 324 11.87 17.43 31.18
N TYR A 325 11.26 16.51 30.45
CA TYR A 325 12.00 15.38 29.87
C TYR A 325 12.40 15.77 28.45
N SER A 326 13.70 15.75 28.16
CA SER A 326 14.25 15.87 26.81
C SER A 326 13.42 14.98 25.87
N SER A 327 12.51 15.58 25.08
CA SER A 327 11.71 14.82 24.12
C SER A 327 12.68 14.30 23.07
N CYS A 328 13.12 13.06 23.23
CA CYS A 328 13.92 12.37 22.23
C CYS A 328 13.02 12.18 21.01
N THR A 329 12.99 13.16 20.12
CA THR A 329 12.27 13.06 18.85
C THR A 329 12.90 11.91 18.07
N ALA A 330 12.15 10.82 17.90
CA ALA A 330 12.67 9.64 17.25
C ALA A 330 12.91 9.88 15.75
N SER A 331 13.88 9.15 15.20
CA SER A 331 14.04 9.08 13.74
C SER A 331 12.81 8.44 13.10
N SER A 332 12.38 8.96 11.96
CA SER A 332 11.19 8.48 11.25
C SER A 332 11.54 7.99 9.85
N ILE A 333 10.76 7.03 9.36
CA ILE A 333 10.85 6.58 7.97
C ILE A 333 10.12 7.60 7.10
N VAL A 334 10.85 8.25 6.20
CA VAL A 334 10.31 9.21 5.24
C VAL A 334 10.82 8.91 3.85
N GLN A 335 10.16 9.46 2.83
CA GLN A 335 10.64 9.43 1.46
C GLN A 335 11.26 10.77 1.08
N ILE A 336 12.43 10.73 0.45
CA ILE A 336 13.06 11.92 -0.15
C ILE A 336 13.33 11.67 -1.64
N PRO A 337 13.20 12.68 -2.52
CA PRO A 337 13.64 12.51 -3.90
C PRO A 337 15.15 12.33 -3.97
N VAL A 338 15.64 11.57 -4.96
CA VAL A 338 17.08 11.48 -5.23
C VAL A 338 17.63 12.90 -5.48
N PRO A 339 18.65 13.36 -4.73
CA PRO A 339 19.24 14.67 -4.99
C PRO A 339 19.89 14.69 -6.38
N SER A 340 19.67 15.75 -7.16
CA SER A 340 20.08 15.84 -8.58
C SER A 340 21.56 15.48 -8.85
N ARG A 341 22.47 15.75 -7.91
CA ARG A 341 23.90 15.37 -8.00
C ARG A 341 24.19 13.87 -7.94
N PHE A 342 23.22 13.07 -7.47
CA PHE A 342 23.29 11.62 -7.37
C PHE A 342 22.48 10.91 -8.46
N VAL A 343 21.84 11.66 -9.37
CA VAL A 343 21.23 11.07 -10.56
C VAL A 343 22.34 10.50 -11.45
N GLN A 344 22.15 9.28 -11.95
CA GLN A 344 23.17 8.47 -12.65
C GLN A 344 24.38 8.07 -11.79
N ARG A 345 24.30 8.25 -10.47
CA ARG A 345 25.28 7.71 -9.51
C ARG A 345 24.75 6.43 -8.86
N THR A 346 25.61 5.75 -8.12
CA THR A 346 25.22 4.50 -7.47
C THR A 346 24.50 4.76 -6.13
N PHE A 347 23.65 3.82 -5.73
CA PHE A 347 23.00 3.83 -4.42
C PHE A 347 24.03 3.84 -3.28
N GLY A 348 25.13 3.11 -3.42
CA GLY A 348 26.21 3.08 -2.43
C GLY A 348 26.85 4.45 -2.20
N GLU A 349 27.08 5.24 -3.27
CA GLU A 349 27.59 6.61 -3.15
C GLU A 349 26.62 7.51 -2.39
N LEU A 350 25.31 7.42 -2.69
CA LEU A 350 24.28 8.16 -1.99
C LEU A 350 24.19 7.74 -0.51
N PHE A 351 24.19 6.43 -0.24
CA PHE A 351 24.11 5.87 1.10
C PHE A 351 25.25 6.38 1.98
N LEU A 352 26.49 6.27 1.50
CA LEU A 352 27.67 6.76 2.24
C LEU A 352 27.60 8.26 2.48
N HIS A 353 27.15 9.03 1.50
CA HIS A 353 27.01 10.47 1.65
C HIS A 353 25.96 10.85 2.71
N LEU A 354 24.76 10.24 2.66
CA LEU A 354 23.69 10.50 3.62
C LEU A 354 24.10 10.10 5.03
N LEU A 355 24.80 8.98 5.18
CA LEU A 355 25.29 8.49 6.45
C LEU A 355 26.37 9.41 7.02
N SER A 356 27.39 9.77 6.22
CA SER A 356 28.55 10.52 6.70
C SER A 356 28.29 12.00 6.92
N THR A 357 27.36 12.60 6.17
CA THR A 357 27.13 14.06 6.21
C THR A 357 25.87 14.49 6.94
N LYS A 358 24.87 13.60 7.05
CA LYS A 358 23.56 13.95 7.61
C LYS A 358 23.06 13.00 8.69
N GLU A 359 23.80 11.93 8.99
CA GLU A 359 23.36 10.87 9.91
C GLU A 359 22.01 10.26 9.48
N ILE A 360 21.80 10.16 8.16
CA ILE A 360 20.59 9.60 7.56
C ILE A 360 20.91 8.22 7.00
N VAL A 361 20.07 7.23 7.31
CA VAL A 361 20.21 5.86 6.80
C VAL A 361 19.24 5.65 5.64
N ALA A 362 19.74 5.41 4.44
CA ALA A 362 18.90 4.98 3.31
C ALA A 362 18.61 3.47 3.40
N ILE A 363 17.33 3.10 3.32
CA ILE A 363 16.84 1.72 3.52
C ILE A 363 16.44 1.07 2.19
N GLY A 364 15.94 1.86 1.25
CA GLY A 364 15.47 1.34 -0.03
C GLY A 364 15.05 2.43 -0.99
N LEU A 365 14.62 2.01 -2.16
CA LEU A 365 14.16 2.88 -3.24
C LEU A 365 12.68 2.61 -3.53
N TYR A 366 11.92 3.67 -3.78
CA TYR A 366 10.65 3.61 -4.48
C TYR A 366 10.94 4.07 -5.91
N ARG A 367 11.13 3.12 -6.81
CA ARG A 367 11.65 3.40 -8.13
C ARG A 367 10.53 3.79 -9.08
N GLY A 368 10.70 4.95 -9.69
CA GLY A 368 10.01 5.27 -10.91
C GLY A 368 10.55 4.39 -12.03
N THR A 369 9.69 3.97 -12.95
CA THR A 369 10.08 3.13 -14.08
C THR A 369 10.59 3.95 -15.26
N GLY A 370 10.56 5.29 -15.17
CA GLY A 370 10.91 6.24 -16.24
C GLY A 370 10.08 6.09 -17.52
N THR A 371 9.17 5.10 -17.52
CA THR A 371 8.26 4.81 -18.60
C THR A 371 6.88 5.23 -18.11
N PRO A 372 6.17 6.06 -18.89
CA PRO A 372 4.80 6.29 -18.56
C PRO A 372 4.10 4.91 -18.59
N TYR A 373 3.09 4.71 -17.73
CA TYR A 373 2.25 3.50 -17.71
C TYR A 373 2.85 2.23 -17.07
N GLN A 374 4.06 2.27 -16.53
CA GLN A 374 4.48 1.25 -15.57
C GLN A 374 4.30 1.77 -14.15
N LEU A 375 3.90 0.87 -13.25
CA LEU A 375 3.74 1.23 -11.85
C LEU A 375 5.10 1.33 -11.18
N PRO A 376 5.29 2.28 -10.26
CA PRO A 376 6.48 2.30 -9.42
C PRO A 376 6.58 1.03 -8.57
N TYR A 377 7.75 0.76 -8.01
CA TYR A 377 7.92 -0.38 -7.12
C TYR A 377 8.94 -0.12 -6.01
N VAL A 378 8.79 -0.86 -4.90
CA VAL A 378 9.74 -0.80 -3.78
C VAL A 378 10.90 -1.79 -4.03
N ALA A 379 12.14 -1.29 -3.97
CA ALA A 379 13.37 -2.07 -3.90
C ALA A 379 14.01 -1.88 -2.52
N THR A 380 13.85 -2.87 -1.64
CA THR A 380 14.44 -2.85 -0.28
C THR A 380 15.88 -3.35 -0.30
N GLY A 381 16.80 -2.64 0.34
CA GLY A 381 18.21 -3.03 0.39
C GLY A 381 18.85 -3.24 -1.00
N PRO A 382 18.77 -2.25 -1.91
CA PRO A 382 19.35 -2.36 -3.25
C PRO A 382 20.89 -2.51 -3.19
N ASP A 383 21.46 -3.16 -4.20
CA ASP A 383 22.91 -3.36 -4.30
C ASP A 383 23.65 -2.01 -4.41
N SER A 384 24.88 -1.96 -3.91
CA SER A 384 25.66 -0.72 -3.81
C SER A 384 25.98 -0.09 -5.17
N ASP A 385 25.97 -0.86 -6.24
CA ASP A 385 26.19 -0.45 -7.63
C ASP A 385 24.90 -0.07 -8.38
N THR A 386 23.72 -0.19 -7.73
CA THR A 386 22.42 0.18 -8.33
C THR A 386 22.43 1.64 -8.77
N ILE A 387 22.22 1.88 -10.06
CA ILE A 387 22.18 3.24 -10.62
C ILE A 387 20.87 3.94 -10.27
N LEU A 388 20.98 5.15 -9.72
CA LEU A 388 19.87 6.01 -9.34
C LEU A 388 19.34 6.81 -10.53
N VAL A 389 18.03 6.94 -10.63
CA VAL A 389 17.33 7.72 -11.65
C VAL A 389 16.65 8.94 -11.02
N GLU A 390 16.33 9.95 -11.82
CA GLU A 390 15.72 11.21 -11.36
C GLU A 390 14.35 11.01 -10.69
N ASP A 391 13.56 10.05 -11.19
CA ASP A 391 12.22 9.74 -10.68
C ASP A 391 12.23 8.81 -9.46
N ASP A 392 13.41 8.38 -8.99
CA ASP A 392 13.52 7.54 -7.79
C ASP A 392 13.23 8.37 -6.52
N LEU A 393 12.46 7.80 -5.61
CA LEU A 393 12.39 8.24 -4.22
C LEU A 393 13.17 7.28 -3.34
N VAL A 394 13.75 7.79 -2.27
CA VAL A 394 14.58 7.03 -1.34
C VAL A 394 13.87 6.97 0.00
N PHE A 395 13.61 5.75 0.49
CA PHE A 395 13.18 5.52 1.85
C PHE A 395 14.37 5.73 2.78
N VAL A 396 14.25 6.68 3.70
CA VAL A 396 15.30 7.02 4.66
C VAL A 396 14.77 7.00 6.07
N LEU A 397 15.60 6.52 7.00
CA LEU A 397 15.43 6.74 8.43
C LEU A 397 16.21 7.99 8.81
N ALA A 398 15.50 9.04 9.20
CA ALA A 398 16.09 10.34 9.48
C ALA A 398 15.50 10.99 10.72
N HIS A 399 16.35 11.68 11.49
CA HIS A 399 15.89 12.58 12.53
C HIS A 399 15.24 13.83 11.89
N PRO A 400 14.13 14.37 12.44
CA PRO A 400 13.45 15.54 11.85
C PRO A 400 14.37 16.75 11.59
N ASN A 401 15.37 16.96 12.44
CA ASN A 401 16.34 18.05 12.27
C ASN A 401 17.26 17.86 11.06
N ALA A 402 17.65 16.62 10.72
CA ALA A 402 18.52 16.33 9.58
C ALA A 402 17.83 16.65 8.23
N LEU A 403 16.50 16.54 8.19
CA LEU A 403 15.70 16.85 7.00
C LEU A 403 15.51 18.35 6.78
N LYS A 404 15.47 19.16 7.85
CA LYS A 404 15.29 20.63 7.77
C LYS A 404 16.50 21.33 7.16
N THR A 405 17.71 20.90 7.52
CA THR A 405 18.97 21.44 6.97
C THR A 405 19.03 21.25 5.45
N ALA A 406 18.45 20.17 4.91
CA ALA A 406 18.39 19.92 3.48
C ALA A 406 17.46 20.89 2.71
N LYS A 407 16.38 21.37 3.36
CA LYS A 407 15.43 22.32 2.74
C LYS A 407 16.01 23.75 2.69
N GLN A 408 16.80 24.15 3.68
CA GLN A 408 17.40 25.49 3.74
C GLN A 408 18.52 25.70 2.70
N THR A 409 19.35 24.69 2.42
CA THR A 409 20.39 24.79 1.38
C THR A 409 19.81 25.04 -0.02
N ARG A 410 18.60 24.53 -0.31
CA ARG A 410 17.89 24.78 -1.58
C ARG A 410 17.39 26.22 -1.74
N GLN A 411 17.10 26.92 -0.64
CA GLN A 411 16.67 28.32 -0.70
C GLN A 411 17.85 29.28 -0.89
N GLN A 412 19.02 28.97 -0.30
CA GLN A 412 20.23 29.76 -0.52
C GLN A 412 20.85 29.57 -1.91
N GLN A 413 20.74 28.39 -2.52
CA GLN A 413 21.22 28.20 -3.91
C GLN A 413 20.33 28.81 -4.99
N LYS A 414 19.13 29.30 -4.65
CA LYS A 414 18.21 29.96 -5.60
C LYS A 414 18.30 31.49 -5.56
N SER A 415 19.17 32.07 -4.71
CA SER A 415 19.26 33.51 -4.47
C SER A 415 20.56 34.19 -4.90
N ASP A 416 21.48 33.51 -5.59
CA ASP A 416 22.70 34.18 -6.09
C ASP A 416 22.54 34.57 -7.57
N PRO A 417 22.38 35.88 -7.90
CA PRO A 417 22.61 36.37 -9.24
C PRO A 417 24.12 36.44 -9.49
N PHE A 418 24.58 35.82 -10.56
CA PHE A 418 25.92 35.97 -11.13
C PHE A 418 26.38 37.44 -11.13
N PRO A 419 27.54 37.77 -10.55
CA PRO A 419 28.33 38.92 -10.98
C PRO A 419 29.44 38.41 -11.92
N GLY A 420 29.41 38.91 -13.14
CA GLY A 420 30.43 38.66 -14.15
C GLY A 420 31.82 39.17 -13.76
N ALA A 421 32.79 38.50 -14.38
CA ALA A 421 34.15 38.89 -14.70
C ALA A 421 34.65 40.27 -14.22
N SER A 422 35.74 40.27 -13.44
CA SER A 422 36.87 41.18 -13.69
C SER A 422 38.14 40.66 -13.03
N SER A 423 39.23 40.78 -13.80
CA SER A 423 40.62 40.49 -13.49
C SER A 423 41.18 41.26 -12.29
N HIS A 424 42.03 40.62 -11.49
CA HIS A 424 43.44 41.03 -11.32
C HIS A 424 44.23 40.06 -10.44
N ASN A 425 45.45 39.79 -10.89
CA ASN A 425 46.50 39.03 -10.21
C ASN A 425 46.82 39.58 -8.81
N HIS A 426 47.05 38.70 -7.84
CA HIS A 426 48.20 38.84 -6.94
C HIS A 426 48.66 37.50 -6.38
N VAL A 427 49.86 37.12 -6.80
CA VAL A 427 50.70 36.09 -6.23
C VAL A 427 51.09 36.48 -4.80
N LYS A 428 50.92 35.58 -3.83
CA LYS A 428 51.78 35.49 -2.65
C LYS A 428 52.04 34.02 -2.30
N PHE A 429 53.31 33.66 -2.42
CA PHE A 429 53.97 32.52 -1.81
C PHE A 429 53.96 32.64 -0.28
N TYR A 430 53.95 31.50 0.40
CA TYR A 430 54.60 31.10 1.66
C TYR A 430 53.84 29.84 2.15
N GLU A 431 54.39 28.76 2.67
CA GLU A 431 55.70 28.11 2.66
C GLU A 431 55.43 26.75 3.33
N ARG A 432 56.17 25.73 2.92
CA ARG A 432 56.03 24.34 3.34
C ARG A 432 57.03 24.11 4.47
N GLU A 433 56.57 23.69 5.64
CA GLU A 433 57.47 23.07 6.62
C GLU A 433 56.91 21.74 7.10
N ASP A 434 57.84 20.81 7.20
CA ASP A 434 57.71 19.37 7.33
C ASP A 434 58.62 18.98 8.52
N ILE A 435 58.23 17.94 9.26
CA ILE A 435 59.07 16.98 10.00
C ILE A 435 59.30 17.15 11.52
N THR A 436 59.11 15.99 12.19
CA THR A 436 59.71 15.42 13.43
C THR A 436 59.04 15.55 14.82
N THR A 437 58.44 14.43 15.25
CA THR A 437 58.57 13.75 16.57
C THR A 437 60.03 13.33 16.85
N PRO A 438 60.50 12.89 18.06
CA PRO A 438 59.76 12.28 19.21
C PRO A 438 60.26 12.67 20.64
N THR A 439 59.53 12.30 21.70
CA THR A 439 60.03 11.63 22.93
C THR A 439 58.91 11.39 23.96
N ALA A 440 59.19 10.50 24.90
CA ALA A 440 58.25 9.61 25.60
C ALA A 440 58.01 9.94 27.10
N VAL A 441 57.07 9.18 27.67
CA VAL A 441 56.86 8.82 29.09
C VAL A 441 56.09 9.81 29.99
N LYS A 442 54.83 9.47 30.32
CA LYS A 442 54.45 9.13 31.71
C LYS A 442 53.07 8.44 31.82
N GLU A 443 53.03 7.53 32.76
CA GLU A 443 52.04 6.50 33.11
C GLU A 443 50.70 7.02 33.69
N SER A 444 49.63 6.26 33.39
CA SER A 444 48.44 5.81 34.18
C SER A 444 47.89 6.63 35.38
N PRO A 445 46.59 6.51 35.77
CA PRO A 445 45.86 5.24 35.85
C PRO A 445 44.39 5.20 35.39
N ALA A 446 43.97 3.95 35.21
CA ALA A 446 42.67 3.45 34.80
C ALA A 446 41.51 3.94 35.69
N THR A 447 40.40 4.28 35.04
CA THR A 447 39.11 4.50 35.70
C THR A 447 38.28 3.22 35.60
N SER A 448 38.08 2.60 36.76
CA SER A 448 37.28 1.39 36.98
C SER A 448 35.78 1.63 36.76
N LEU A 449 35.14 0.69 36.05
CA LEU A 449 33.68 0.57 35.95
C LEU A 449 33.05 0.19 37.32
N PRO A 450 31.81 0.63 37.62
CA PRO A 450 31.15 0.30 38.87
C PRO A 450 30.57 -1.13 38.88
N PRO A 451 30.48 -1.79 40.04
CA PRO A 451 30.04 -3.17 40.17
C PRO A 451 28.51 -3.30 40.09
N LEU A 452 28.06 -4.33 39.36
CA LEU A 452 26.68 -4.80 39.36
C LEU A 452 26.33 -5.40 40.72
N ALA A 453 25.30 -4.84 41.36
CA ALA A 453 24.74 -5.34 42.60
C ALA A 453 24.04 -6.69 42.36
N ALA A 454 24.55 -7.74 43.00
CA ALA A 454 23.86 -9.00 43.17
C ALA A 454 22.73 -8.83 44.19
N ASN A 455 21.50 -9.22 43.82
CA ASN A 455 20.40 -9.38 44.75
C ASN A 455 20.01 -10.86 44.82
N PRO A 456 19.92 -11.49 46.00
CA PRO A 456 19.65 -12.91 46.13
C PRO A 456 18.15 -13.21 46.35
N ARG A 457 17.78 -14.45 46.03
CA ARG A 457 16.58 -15.22 46.44
C ARG A 457 15.35 -15.15 45.51
N GLY A 458 15.01 -16.33 45.00
CA GLY A 458 13.73 -16.63 44.36
C GLY A 458 13.71 -17.96 43.61
N ALA A 459 14.19 -19.05 44.21
CA ALA A 459 14.06 -20.38 43.62
C ALA A 459 12.62 -20.91 43.82
N ALA A 460 11.83 -20.90 42.76
CA ALA A 460 10.56 -21.62 42.69
C ALA A 460 10.73 -22.84 41.78
N LEU A 461 10.76 -24.02 42.41
CA LEU A 461 10.64 -25.33 41.79
C LEU A 461 9.26 -25.44 41.12
N PHE A 462 9.23 -25.72 39.81
CA PHE A 462 8.07 -26.32 39.16
C PHE A 462 8.49 -27.64 38.51
N ARG A 463 8.09 -28.74 39.17
CA ARG A 463 7.96 -30.07 38.56
C ARG A 463 6.68 -30.08 37.72
N GLY A 464 6.76 -30.60 36.51
CA GLY A 464 5.60 -30.94 35.69
C GLY A 464 5.95 -32.12 34.77
N ASN A 465 5.41 -33.28 35.12
CA ASN A 465 5.61 -34.56 34.43
C ASN A 465 5.09 -34.53 33.00
N PHE A 466 5.85 -35.16 32.10
CA PHE A 466 5.33 -35.73 30.87
C PHE A 466 4.71 -37.09 31.17
N ASN A 467 3.46 -37.26 30.75
CA ASN A 467 2.86 -38.52 30.31
C ASN A 467 2.13 -38.25 29.01
#